data_AF-A0A6P9D6K3-F1
#
_entry.id   AF-A0A6P9D6K3-F1
#
_cell.length_a   1.000
_cell.length_b   1.000
_cell.length_c   1.000
_cell.angle_alpha   90.00
_cell.angle_beta   90.00
_cell.angle_gamma   90.00
#
_symmetry.space_group_name_H-M   'P 1'
#
loop_
_entity.id
_entity.type
_entity.pdbx_description
1 polymer ?
#
loop_
_entity_poly.entity_id
_entity_poly.type
_entity_poly.pdbx_seq_one_letter_code
_entity_poly.pdbx_strand_id
1 'polypeptide(L)'
;MLGSCWPRPCLPPQEMFLMLAFCLATRRTLAAPTPTAEELARGVDWLTKFGYLPPPDPITGQLQTQEELTKAIMVMQQFGGLEATGILDEATFKLMKTPRCSLPDLAESKTRKKRYTQGTTKWNKRNLSWRVRTFPKESHLGHDTVRALMYYALKVWSDITPLNFHEVAGNNADIQIDFSKTDHNDDYPFDGPGGTVAHAFFPGEHHTAGDTHFDDDEYWTFRSSDTDGMDLFAVAVHEFGHAIGLSHISATESIMRPYYQGPVGDPLKYDLPYEDKVRIWQLYGVRESVSPTAKPEISNADDDHPILPDFPENRSTVPFRRDVPNRCSTHFDAVAQIRGEVFFFRGKYFWRLTRNKHLVSLQPAQIHRFWKGLPLNLDSVDAVYERTHDHKIVFFKGDRYWVFKDNNVEEGYPRPISDFGLPPGGIDAAFSWAQNDRTYFFKDNLYWCYDDHQQRMEAGYPLESTLWKGIPSQLDDATHWSDGATYFFKGKEYWKVTDSNLEAESGYPRSIAKDWLVCSNMQADAPEPAERSRTGGRSKQGYHDESRSESEVCSCTSSSSDLPPCTSLRLCGGLVLVTLWTAVLVHGPL
;
A
#
# COMPACT_ATOMS: atom_id res chain seq x y z
N MET A 1 49.11 3.84 -60.20
CA MET A 1 49.04 4.09 -58.74
C MET A 1 48.24 2.94 -58.16
N LEU A 2 48.88 1.83 -57.79
CA LEU A 2 49.47 1.49 -56.48
C LEU A 2 48.45 1.40 -55.33
N GLY A 3 48.30 0.17 -54.82
CA GLY A 3 47.94 -0.16 -53.44
C GLY A 3 46.52 -0.71 -53.24
N SER A 4 46.24 -1.74 -52.44
CA SER A 4 47.05 -2.66 -51.63
C SER A 4 46.13 -3.80 -51.19
N CYS A 5 46.59 -5.05 -51.24
CA CYS A 5 45.98 -6.19 -50.56
C CYS A 5 45.96 -5.97 -49.03
N TRP A 6 44.88 -6.39 -48.37
CA TRP A 6 44.87 -6.71 -46.94
C TRP A 6 44.38 -8.14 -46.74
N PRO A 7 45.03 -8.96 -45.88
CA PRO A 7 44.68 -10.36 -45.67
C PRO A 7 43.55 -10.50 -44.65
N ARG A 8 42.64 -11.45 -44.92
CA ARG A 8 41.72 -12.00 -43.91
C ARG A 8 42.52 -12.90 -42.96
N PRO A 9 42.42 -12.77 -41.62
CA PRO A 9 42.94 -13.79 -40.73
C PRO A 9 41.98 -14.98 -40.69
N CYS A 10 42.42 -16.11 -41.22
CA CYS A 10 41.86 -17.42 -40.90
C CYS A 10 42.39 -17.85 -39.52
N LEU A 11 41.53 -17.93 -38.52
CA LEU A 11 41.80 -18.64 -37.26
C LEU A 11 41.11 -20.02 -37.32
N PRO A 12 41.78 -21.11 -36.87
CA PRO A 12 41.29 -22.47 -37.02
C PRO A 12 40.13 -22.80 -36.07
N PRO A 13 39.28 -23.80 -36.41
CA PRO A 13 37.99 -24.05 -35.73
C PRO A 13 38.10 -24.59 -34.30
N GLN A 14 39.30 -24.87 -33.79
CA GLN A 14 39.50 -25.50 -32.48
C GLN A 14 39.46 -24.51 -31.30
N GLU A 15 39.78 -23.23 -31.52
CA GLU A 15 39.78 -22.22 -30.44
C GLU A 15 38.38 -21.62 -30.17
N MET A 16 37.46 -21.71 -31.14
CA MET A 16 36.08 -21.26 -30.95
C MET A 16 35.24 -22.24 -30.12
N PHE A 17 35.63 -23.53 -30.10
CA PHE A 17 34.99 -24.57 -29.30
C PHE A 17 35.37 -24.48 -27.82
N LEU A 18 36.59 -24.04 -27.50
CA LEU A 18 37.05 -23.85 -26.12
C LEU A 18 36.42 -22.62 -25.46
N MET A 19 36.18 -21.53 -26.19
CA MET A 19 35.45 -20.36 -25.67
C MET A 19 33.95 -20.61 -25.48
N LEU A 20 33.32 -21.44 -26.33
CA LEU A 20 31.94 -21.88 -26.09
C LEU A 20 31.86 -22.89 -24.94
N ALA A 21 32.82 -23.81 -24.81
CA ALA A 21 32.87 -24.77 -23.71
C ALA A 21 33.16 -24.11 -22.35
N PHE A 22 33.96 -23.05 -22.30
CA PHE A 22 34.22 -22.30 -21.06
C PHE A 22 33.03 -21.40 -20.66
N CYS A 23 32.25 -20.89 -21.62
CA CYS A 23 30.99 -20.18 -21.34
C CYS A 23 29.83 -21.14 -20.99
N LEU A 24 29.89 -22.41 -21.43
CA LEU A 24 28.90 -23.44 -21.08
C LEU A 24 29.22 -24.15 -19.76
N ALA A 25 30.45 -24.06 -19.24
CA ALA A 25 30.85 -24.65 -17.95
C ALA A 25 30.76 -23.68 -16.75
N THR A 26 30.29 -22.44 -16.95
CA THR A 26 30.07 -21.46 -15.85
C THR A 26 28.66 -20.90 -15.76
N ARG A 27 27.70 -21.43 -16.53
CA ARG A 27 26.30 -21.38 -16.10
C ARG A 27 26.13 -22.34 -14.93
N ARG A 28 26.59 -21.92 -13.75
CA ARG A 28 25.87 -22.25 -12.52
C ARG A 28 24.46 -21.75 -12.78
N THR A 29 23.55 -22.66 -13.09
CA THR A 29 22.15 -22.45 -12.73
C THR A 29 22.19 -22.19 -11.23
N LEU A 30 22.16 -20.90 -10.85
CA LEU A 30 21.64 -20.57 -9.54
C LEU A 30 20.26 -21.19 -9.55
N ALA A 31 20.09 -22.30 -8.82
CA ALA A 31 18.77 -22.79 -8.51
C ALA A 31 18.02 -21.57 -7.95
N ALA A 32 16.89 -21.23 -8.57
CA ALA A 32 16.04 -20.20 -8.03
C ALA A 32 15.77 -20.54 -6.55
N PRO A 33 15.82 -19.57 -5.64
CA PRO A 33 15.56 -19.83 -4.23
C PRO A 33 14.21 -20.54 -4.12
N THR A 34 14.21 -21.73 -3.48
CA THR A 34 12.99 -22.49 -3.27
C THR A 34 12.05 -21.63 -2.42
N PRO A 35 10.78 -21.44 -2.82
CA PRO A 35 9.85 -20.64 -2.04
C PRO A 35 9.70 -21.24 -0.64
N THR A 36 9.63 -20.38 0.36
CA THR A 36 9.34 -20.77 1.74
C THR A 36 7.94 -21.41 1.82
N ALA A 37 7.69 -22.21 2.87
CA ALA A 37 6.37 -22.82 3.06
C ALA A 37 5.23 -21.79 3.13
N GLU A 38 5.52 -20.59 3.62
CA GLU A 38 4.56 -19.47 3.68
C GLU A 38 4.32 -18.83 2.31
N GLU A 39 5.37 -18.69 1.50
CA GLU A 39 5.25 -18.21 0.10
C GLU A 39 4.43 -19.19 -0.74
N LEU A 40 4.62 -20.49 -0.52
CA LEU A 40 3.82 -21.53 -1.17
C LEU A 40 2.36 -21.45 -0.75
N ALA A 41 2.06 -21.32 0.55
CA ALA A 41 0.69 -21.18 1.05
C ALA A 41 0.00 -19.95 0.47
N ARG A 42 0.66 -18.78 0.48
CA ARG A 42 0.12 -17.55 -0.14
C ARG A 42 -0.14 -17.71 -1.63
N GLY A 43 0.76 -18.37 -2.35
CA GLY A 43 0.59 -18.65 -3.77
C GLY A 43 -0.61 -19.56 -4.04
N VAL A 44 -0.80 -20.61 -3.22
CA VAL A 44 -1.95 -21.51 -3.31
C VAL A 44 -3.27 -20.75 -3.07
N ASP A 45 -3.36 -19.98 -1.99
CA ASP A 45 -4.56 -19.19 -1.67
C ASP A 45 -4.89 -18.19 -2.79
N TRP A 46 -3.88 -17.51 -3.32
CA TRP A 46 -4.03 -16.57 -4.44
C TRP A 46 -4.53 -17.28 -5.71
N LEU A 47 -3.93 -18.42 -6.07
CA LEU A 47 -4.33 -19.20 -7.25
C LEU A 47 -5.75 -19.75 -7.10
N THR A 48 -6.17 -20.11 -5.89
CA THR A 48 -7.55 -20.51 -5.61
C THR A 48 -8.52 -19.33 -5.70
N LYS A 49 -8.18 -18.17 -5.11
CA LYS A 49 -9.01 -16.95 -5.16
C LYS A 49 -9.34 -16.53 -6.60
N PHE A 50 -8.34 -16.58 -7.50
CA PHE A 50 -8.51 -16.13 -8.89
C PHE A 50 -8.85 -17.25 -9.90
N GLY A 51 -9.20 -18.45 -9.42
CA GLY A 51 -9.76 -19.53 -10.24
C GLY A 51 -8.74 -20.39 -11.00
N TYR A 52 -7.45 -20.24 -10.74
CA TYR A 52 -6.40 -21.08 -11.34
C TYR A 52 -6.30 -22.46 -10.70
N LEU A 53 -6.75 -22.58 -9.45
CA LEU A 53 -6.64 -23.80 -8.67
C LEU A 53 -7.98 -24.11 -7.98
N PRO A 54 -8.51 -25.35 -8.07
CA PRO A 54 -9.78 -25.67 -7.43
C PRO A 54 -9.65 -25.59 -5.90
N PRO A 55 -10.71 -25.17 -5.19
CA PRO A 55 -10.71 -25.17 -3.73
C PRO A 55 -10.53 -26.60 -3.19
N PRO A 56 -9.85 -26.77 -2.05
CA PRO A 56 -9.66 -28.08 -1.44
C PRO A 56 -11.01 -28.72 -1.10
N ASP A 57 -11.15 -30.02 -1.39
CA ASP A 57 -12.38 -30.77 -1.09
C ASP A 57 -12.62 -30.82 0.44
N PRO A 58 -13.75 -30.29 0.95
CA PRO A 58 -14.04 -30.21 2.37
C PRO A 58 -14.22 -31.58 3.06
N ILE A 59 -14.43 -32.66 2.30
CA ILE A 59 -14.65 -34.02 2.84
C ILE A 59 -13.35 -34.85 2.80
N THR A 60 -12.56 -34.72 1.74
CA THR A 60 -11.36 -35.55 1.55
C THR A 60 -10.06 -34.83 1.89
N GLY A 61 -10.09 -33.51 2.12
CA GLY A 61 -8.90 -32.71 2.39
C GLY A 61 -7.85 -32.87 1.29
N GLN A 62 -8.30 -32.99 0.04
CA GLN A 62 -7.48 -33.43 -1.08
C GLN A 62 -6.20 -32.59 -1.16
N LEU A 63 -5.06 -33.25 -0.90
CA LEU A 63 -3.73 -32.66 -1.07
C LEU A 63 -3.58 -32.35 -2.56
N GLN A 64 -3.58 -31.06 -2.90
CA GLN A 64 -3.27 -30.60 -4.25
C GLN A 64 -1.89 -31.15 -4.62
N THR A 65 -1.81 -31.81 -5.77
CA THR A 65 -0.54 -32.41 -6.20
C THR A 65 0.43 -31.33 -6.64
N GLN A 66 1.74 -31.56 -6.45
CA GLN A 66 2.77 -30.65 -6.94
C GLN A 66 2.64 -30.38 -8.44
N GLU A 67 2.17 -31.37 -9.20
CA GLU A 67 1.95 -31.27 -10.65
C GLU A 67 0.78 -30.34 -11.01
N GLU A 68 -0.35 -30.45 -10.30
CA GLU A 68 -1.51 -29.55 -10.46
C GLU A 68 -1.15 -28.10 -10.10
N LEU A 69 -0.40 -27.90 -9.03
CA LEU A 69 0.06 -26.58 -8.62
C LEU A 69 1.01 -25.97 -9.66
N THR A 70 1.98 -26.74 -10.13
CA THR A 70 2.92 -26.31 -11.19
C THR A 70 2.15 -25.90 -12.45
N LYS A 71 1.16 -26.68 -12.85
CA LYS A 71 0.32 -26.39 -14.00
C LYS A 71 -0.53 -25.12 -13.80
N ALA A 72 -1.11 -24.93 -12.62
CA ALA A 72 -1.88 -23.73 -12.28
C ALA A 72 -1.00 -22.47 -12.36
N ILE A 73 0.22 -22.54 -11.83
CA ILE A 73 1.20 -21.45 -11.91
C ILE A 73 1.54 -21.13 -13.37
N MET A 74 1.80 -22.13 -14.21
CA MET A 74 2.08 -21.91 -15.63
C MET A 74 0.93 -21.18 -16.35
N VAL A 75 -0.32 -21.58 -16.07
CA VAL A 75 -1.50 -20.94 -16.67
C VAL A 75 -1.65 -19.50 -16.19
N MET A 76 -1.43 -19.24 -14.90
CA MET A 76 -1.44 -17.90 -14.33
C MET A 76 -0.36 -17.01 -14.95
N GLN A 77 0.87 -17.50 -15.02
CA GLN A 77 2.00 -16.79 -15.62
C GLN A 77 1.71 -16.43 -17.08
N GLN A 78 1.23 -17.40 -17.85
CA GLN A 78 0.86 -17.18 -19.24
C GLN A 78 -0.26 -16.14 -19.39
N PHE A 79 -1.27 -16.17 -18.51
CA PHE A 79 -2.36 -15.20 -18.51
C PHE A 79 -1.89 -13.79 -18.11
N GLY A 80 -0.96 -13.71 -17.17
CA GLY A 80 -0.35 -12.47 -16.69
C GLY A 80 0.65 -11.83 -17.65
N GLY A 81 1.09 -12.55 -18.67
CA GLY A 81 2.14 -12.13 -19.62
C GLY A 81 3.57 -12.43 -19.16
N LEU A 82 3.75 -13.39 -18.25
CA LEU A 82 5.04 -13.90 -17.78
C LEU A 82 5.44 -15.17 -18.55
N GLU A 83 6.72 -15.54 -18.48
CA GLU A 83 7.17 -16.84 -18.96
C GLU A 83 6.59 -17.96 -18.08
N ALA A 84 6.06 -19.01 -18.72
CA ALA A 84 5.42 -20.13 -18.02
C ALA A 84 6.49 -21.08 -17.43
N THR A 85 7.09 -20.68 -16.32
CA THR A 85 8.10 -21.45 -15.57
C THR A 85 7.48 -22.50 -14.65
N GLY A 86 6.24 -22.32 -14.21
CA GLY A 86 5.55 -23.20 -13.26
C GLY A 86 6.05 -23.09 -11.82
N ILE A 87 6.89 -22.08 -11.55
CA ILE A 87 7.50 -21.83 -10.24
C ILE A 87 7.07 -20.46 -9.76
N LEU A 88 6.79 -20.31 -8.46
CA LEU A 88 6.54 -19.02 -7.82
C LEU A 88 7.86 -18.23 -7.68
N ASP A 89 8.35 -17.69 -8.79
CA ASP A 89 9.54 -16.85 -8.83
C ASP A 89 9.25 -15.39 -8.44
N GLU A 90 10.30 -14.58 -8.33
CA GLU A 90 10.19 -13.17 -7.93
C GLU A 90 9.27 -12.37 -8.87
N ALA A 91 9.31 -12.66 -10.18
CA ALA A 91 8.45 -12.01 -11.16
C ALA A 91 6.97 -12.38 -10.95
N THR A 92 6.69 -13.65 -10.64
CA THR A 92 5.36 -14.16 -10.34
C THR A 92 4.80 -13.50 -9.07
N PHE A 93 5.60 -13.41 -8.00
CA PHE A 93 5.16 -12.71 -6.79
C PHE A 93 4.98 -11.21 -6.98
N LYS A 94 5.82 -10.57 -7.80
CA LYS A 94 5.64 -9.15 -8.14
C LYS A 94 4.31 -8.92 -8.86
N LEU A 95 3.95 -9.80 -9.79
CA LEU A 95 2.67 -9.75 -10.47
C LEU A 95 1.49 -10.00 -9.50
N MET A 96 1.59 -11.01 -8.64
CA MET A 96 0.55 -11.33 -7.63
C MET A 96 0.27 -10.18 -6.66
N LYS A 97 1.25 -9.29 -6.42
CA LYS A 97 1.13 -8.09 -5.57
C LYS A 97 0.62 -6.85 -6.32
N THR A 98 0.41 -6.95 -7.62
CA THR A 98 -0.09 -5.82 -8.42
C THR A 98 -1.59 -5.66 -8.15
N PRO A 99 -2.07 -4.42 -7.90
CA PRO A 99 -3.48 -4.15 -7.70
C PRO A 99 -4.31 -4.69 -8.87
N ARG A 100 -5.46 -5.31 -8.60
CA ARG A 100 -6.26 -5.99 -9.62
C ARG A 100 -7.76 -6.06 -9.30
N CYS A 101 -8.56 -6.43 -10.28
CA CYS A 101 -9.98 -6.79 -10.09
C CYS A 101 -10.12 -8.06 -9.23
N SER A 102 -11.15 -8.11 -8.36
CA SER A 102 -11.43 -9.23 -7.45
C SER A 102 -11.95 -10.49 -8.15
N LEU A 103 -12.44 -10.37 -9.39
CA LEU A 103 -13.06 -11.49 -10.09
C LEU A 103 -12.03 -12.56 -10.52
N PRO A 104 -12.42 -13.85 -10.54
CA PRO A 104 -11.59 -14.92 -11.08
C PRO A 104 -11.25 -14.72 -12.56
N ASP A 105 -10.03 -15.09 -12.95
CA ASP A 105 -9.56 -15.01 -14.33
C ASP A 105 -10.10 -16.16 -15.18
N LEU A 106 -10.32 -17.32 -14.56
CA LEU A 106 -10.83 -18.53 -15.19
C LEU A 106 -12.18 -18.92 -14.59
N ALA A 107 -13.09 -19.38 -15.45
CA ALA A 107 -14.39 -19.90 -15.04
C ALA A 107 -14.23 -21.16 -14.17
N GLU A 108 -15.02 -21.28 -13.09
CA GLU A 108 -15.01 -22.45 -12.21
C GLU A 108 -15.34 -23.74 -12.98
N SER A 109 -14.39 -24.66 -13.07
CA SER A 109 -14.65 -26.04 -13.48
C SER A 109 -15.34 -26.80 -12.34
N LYS A 110 -16.64 -26.57 -12.14
CA LYS A 110 -17.45 -27.46 -11.29
C LYS A 110 -17.54 -28.82 -11.95
N THR A 111 -16.70 -29.74 -11.51
CA THR A 111 -16.81 -31.17 -11.80
C THR A 111 -18.20 -31.64 -11.37
N ARG A 112 -19.02 -31.94 -12.39
CA ARG A 112 -20.28 -32.71 -12.33
C ARG A 112 -21.51 -31.99 -11.75
N LYS A 113 -22.03 -31.01 -12.49
CA LYS A 113 -23.47 -30.88 -12.80
C LYS A 113 -23.63 -30.13 -14.13
N LYS A 114 -24.09 -30.86 -15.16
CA LYS A 114 -24.60 -30.43 -16.48
C LYS A 114 -24.07 -29.11 -17.06
N ARG A 115 -23.34 -29.22 -18.19
CA ARG A 115 -23.12 -28.18 -19.23
C ARG A 115 -23.89 -26.87 -18.99
N TYR A 116 -23.32 -25.98 -18.20
CA TYR A 116 -23.33 -24.56 -18.46
C TYR A 116 -21.86 -24.23 -18.69
N THR A 117 -21.40 -24.35 -19.93
CA THR A 117 -20.43 -23.38 -20.44
C THR A 117 -20.89 -22.04 -19.90
N GLN A 118 -20.02 -21.29 -19.21
CA GLN A 118 -20.31 -19.93 -18.78
C GLN A 118 -20.66 -19.13 -20.02
N GLY A 119 -21.96 -19.16 -20.35
CA GLY A 119 -22.49 -18.57 -21.54
C GLY A 119 -22.33 -17.10 -21.32
N THR A 120 -21.63 -16.45 -22.23
CA THR A 120 -21.54 -15.00 -22.31
C THR A 120 -22.86 -14.36 -21.89
N THR A 121 -22.91 -13.84 -20.66
CA THR A 121 -24.12 -13.25 -20.14
C THR A 121 -24.19 -11.82 -20.65
N LYS A 122 -25.34 -11.44 -21.18
CA LYS A 122 -25.56 -10.12 -21.74
C LYS A 122 -26.91 -9.60 -21.29
N TRP A 123 -27.04 -8.29 -21.25
CA TRP A 123 -28.34 -7.67 -21.03
C TRP A 123 -29.27 -7.94 -22.21
N ASN A 124 -30.49 -8.40 -21.90
CA ASN A 124 -31.55 -8.55 -22.90
C ASN A 124 -32.19 -7.22 -23.30
N LYS A 125 -31.85 -6.14 -22.59
CA LYS A 125 -32.29 -4.77 -22.84
C LYS A 125 -31.10 -3.89 -23.20
N ARG A 126 -31.39 -2.81 -23.93
CA ARG A 126 -30.38 -1.84 -24.38
C ARG A 126 -30.34 -0.57 -23.53
N ASN A 127 -31.44 -0.24 -22.86
CA ASN A 127 -31.51 0.91 -21.98
C ASN A 127 -31.30 0.41 -20.55
N LEU A 128 -30.16 0.77 -19.97
CA LEU A 128 -29.74 0.39 -18.63
C LEU A 128 -29.80 1.62 -17.72
N SER A 129 -30.41 1.45 -16.56
CA SER A 129 -30.44 2.48 -15.52
C SER A 129 -29.27 2.30 -14.56
N TRP A 130 -28.65 3.37 -14.10
CA TRP A 130 -27.55 3.30 -13.13
C TRP A 130 -27.72 4.33 -12.01
N ARG A 131 -27.07 4.08 -10.88
CA ARG A 131 -27.06 5.03 -9.75
C ARG A 131 -25.85 4.83 -8.85
N VAL A 132 -25.26 5.92 -8.38
CA VAL A 132 -24.29 5.92 -7.27
C VAL A 132 -25.04 5.95 -5.94
N ARG A 133 -24.89 4.89 -5.15
CA ARG A 133 -25.54 4.75 -3.84
C ARG A 133 -24.68 5.28 -2.71
N THR A 134 -23.42 4.87 -2.67
CA THR A 134 -22.43 5.36 -1.71
C THR A 134 -21.29 6.06 -2.45
N PHE A 135 -20.54 6.89 -1.75
CA PHE A 135 -19.45 7.69 -2.31
C PHE A 135 -18.17 7.39 -1.53
N PRO A 136 -16.99 7.52 -2.17
CA PRO A 136 -15.73 7.24 -1.51
C PRO A 136 -15.53 8.22 -0.35
N LYS A 137 -15.23 7.68 0.84
CA LYS A 137 -15.06 8.47 2.07
C LYS A 137 -13.62 8.87 2.31
N GLU A 138 -12.68 8.11 1.76
CA GLU A 138 -11.23 8.32 1.94
C GLU A 138 -10.60 9.21 0.88
N SER A 139 -11.24 9.31 -0.29
CA SER A 139 -10.73 10.13 -1.38
C SER A 139 -11.16 11.59 -1.25
N HIS A 140 -10.45 12.46 -1.95
CA HIS A 140 -10.77 13.88 -2.07
C HIS A 140 -11.74 14.16 -3.23
N LEU A 141 -12.25 13.12 -3.89
CA LEU A 141 -13.15 13.27 -5.03
C LEU A 141 -14.53 13.71 -4.53
N GLY A 142 -14.99 14.87 -5.00
CA GLY A 142 -16.33 15.34 -4.72
C GLY A 142 -17.39 14.42 -5.32
N HIS A 143 -18.58 14.38 -4.73
CA HIS A 143 -19.67 13.53 -5.21
C HIS A 143 -20.01 13.79 -6.70
N ASP A 144 -19.98 15.05 -7.13
CA ASP A 144 -20.25 15.42 -8.52
C ASP A 144 -19.15 14.95 -9.47
N THR A 145 -17.89 14.99 -9.01
CA THR A 145 -16.76 14.40 -9.75
C THR A 145 -16.95 12.91 -9.90
N VAL A 146 -17.27 12.19 -8.82
CA VAL A 146 -17.51 10.74 -8.86
C VAL A 146 -18.66 10.41 -9.83
N ARG A 147 -19.80 11.12 -9.74
CA ARG A 147 -20.92 10.93 -10.68
C ARG A 147 -20.51 11.17 -12.14
N ALA A 148 -19.76 12.24 -12.40
CA ALA A 148 -19.28 12.54 -13.74
C ALA A 148 -18.35 11.43 -14.27
N LEU A 149 -17.44 10.92 -13.43
CA LEU A 149 -16.54 9.83 -13.83
C LEU A 149 -17.31 8.54 -14.13
N MET A 150 -18.32 8.19 -13.33
CA MET A 150 -19.19 7.05 -13.60
C MET A 150 -19.96 7.22 -14.92
N TYR A 151 -20.50 8.42 -15.15
CA TYR A 151 -21.15 8.76 -16.41
C TYR A 151 -20.21 8.59 -17.61
N TYR A 152 -19.01 9.16 -17.57
CA TYR A 152 -18.06 9.04 -18.67
C TYR A 152 -17.56 7.61 -18.87
N ALA A 153 -17.36 6.85 -17.79
CA ALA A 153 -16.94 5.45 -17.89
C ALA A 153 -18.02 4.59 -18.56
N LEU A 154 -19.30 4.81 -18.26
CA LEU A 154 -20.41 4.18 -18.98
C LEU A 154 -20.54 4.71 -20.42
N LYS A 155 -20.27 6.01 -20.63
CA LYS A 155 -20.32 6.65 -21.94
C LYS A 155 -19.37 5.99 -22.93
N VAL A 156 -18.15 5.67 -22.50
CA VAL A 156 -17.13 4.95 -23.29
C VAL A 156 -17.69 3.70 -23.95
N TRP A 157 -18.50 2.91 -23.22
CA TRP A 157 -19.16 1.72 -23.76
C TRP A 157 -20.37 2.06 -24.65
N SER A 158 -21.16 3.06 -24.29
CA SER A 158 -22.34 3.48 -25.09
C SER A 158 -22.00 4.19 -26.40
N ASP A 159 -20.83 4.78 -26.53
CA ASP A 159 -20.42 5.47 -27.76
C ASP A 159 -20.22 4.48 -28.91
N ILE A 160 -19.74 3.28 -28.60
CA ILE A 160 -19.42 2.24 -29.59
C ILE A 160 -20.45 1.12 -29.70
N THR A 161 -21.38 1.03 -28.74
CA THR A 161 -22.45 0.02 -28.71
C THR A 161 -23.83 0.65 -28.80
N PRO A 162 -24.90 -0.11 -29.11
CA PRO A 162 -26.27 0.40 -29.00
C PRO A 162 -26.83 0.36 -27.57
N LEU A 163 -25.98 0.29 -26.53
CA LEU A 163 -26.41 0.42 -25.13
C LEU A 163 -26.58 1.90 -24.78
N ASN A 164 -27.60 2.22 -23.99
CA ASN A 164 -27.85 3.56 -23.46
C ASN A 164 -27.91 3.49 -21.94
N PHE A 165 -27.15 4.37 -21.28
CA PHE A 165 -27.12 4.47 -19.82
C PHE A 165 -27.81 5.76 -19.37
N HIS A 166 -28.66 5.68 -18.35
CA HIS A 166 -29.32 6.84 -17.77
C HIS A 166 -29.31 6.76 -16.24
N GLU A 167 -28.94 7.87 -15.59
CA GLU A 167 -28.92 7.93 -14.13
C GLU A 167 -30.35 8.02 -13.60
N VAL A 168 -30.65 7.30 -12.51
CA VAL A 168 -31.96 7.34 -11.84
C VAL A 168 -31.83 7.75 -10.38
N ALA A 169 -32.79 8.54 -9.89
CA ALA A 169 -32.84 8.95 -8.47
C ALA A 169 -33.47 7.88 -7.55
N GLY A 170 -34.19 6.91 -8.12
CA GLY A 170 -34.89 5.85 -7.38
C GLY A 170 -33.96 4.75 -6.86
N ASN A 171 -34.48 3.87 -5.98
CA ASN A 171 -33.67 2.81 -5.33
C ASN A 171 -33.49 1.54 -6.19
N ASN A 172 -34.17 1.44 -7.34
CA ASN A 172 -34.04 0.31 -8.26
C ASN A 172 -33.37 0.81 -9.55
N ALA A 173 -32.07 0.56 -9.67
CA ALA A 173 -31.31 0.74 -10.90
C ALA A 173 -30.80 -0.63 -11.38
N ASP A 174 -30.44 -0.74 -12.66
CA ASP A 174 -29.88 -1.97 -13.23
C ASP A 174 -28.41 -2.16 -12.87
N ILE A 175 -27.71 -1.06 -12.62
CA ILE A 175 -26.32 -1.03 -12.20
C ILE A 175 -26.27 -0.14 -10.96
N GLN A 176 -26.15 -0.75 -9.79
CA GLN A 176 -25.89 -0.02 -8.55
C GLN A 176 -24.40 0.10 -8.32
N ILE A 177 -23.95 1.32 -8.02
CA ILE A 177 -22.55 1.61 -7.76
C ILE A 177 -22.38 1.91 -6.28
N ASP A 178 -21.59 1.09 -5.60
CA ASP A 178 -21.28 1.25 -4.18
C ASP A 178 -19.77 1.27 -3.94
N PHE A 179 -19.35 2.15 -3.04
CA PHE A 179 -18.05 2.15 -2.39
C PHE A 179 -18.20 1.47 -1.03
N SER A 180 -17.51 0.35 -0.87
CA SER A 180 -17.63 -0.58 0.26
C SER A 180 -16.25 -1.00 0.77
N LYS A 181 -16.17 -1.48 2.02
CA LYS A 181 -14.89 -1.88 2.63
C LYS A 181 -14.95 -3.34 3.05
N THR A 182 -13.83 -4.04 2.95
CA THR A 182 -13.66 -5.40 3.50
C THR A 182 -14.81 -6.34 3.10
N ASP A 183 -15.38 -7.07 4.04
CA ASP A 183 -16.61 -7.84 3.82
C ASP A 183 -17.83 -6.91 3.68
N HIS A 184 -18.53 -7.07 2.57
CA HIS A 184 -19.72 -6.30 2.21
C HIS A 184 -20.87 -7.19 1.73
N ASN A 185 -20.93 -8.42 2.27
CA ASN A 185 -22.06 -9.36 2.17
C ASN A 185 -22.37 -9.88 0.74
N ASP A 186 -21.37 -10.02 -0.12
CA ASP A 186 -21.55 -10.46 -1.50
C ASP A 186 -20.60 -11.59 -1.93
N ASP A 187 -19.98 -12.27 -0.95
CA ASP A 187 -18.99 -13.35 -1.10
C ASP A 187 -17.63 -12.93 -1.72
N TYR A 188 -17.43 -11.64 -2.03
CA TYR A 188 -16.19 -11.10 -2.59
C TYR A 188 -15.60 -9.99 -1.68
N PRO A 189 -15.05 -10.33 -0.51
CA PRO A 189 -14.51 -9.32 0.41
C PRO A 189 -13.26 -8.65 -0.16
N PHE A 190 -13.18 -7.32 0.02
CA PHE A 190 -11.97 -6.55 -0.27
C PHE A 190 -10.87 -6.81 0.78
N ASP A 191 -9.61 -6.64 0.37
CA ASP A 191 -8.43 -6.91 1.18
C ASP A 191 -7.66 -5.64 1.62
N GLY A 192 -8.19 -4.46 1.30
CA GLY A 192 -7.61 -3.16 1.64
C GLY A 192 -6.66 -2.64 0.56
N PRO A 193 -5.85 -1.61 0.86
CA PRO A 193 -5.16 -0.84 -0.16
C PRO A 193 -4.16 -1.66 -1.01
N GLY A 194 -4.25 -1.51 -2.33
CA GLY A 194 -3.34 -2.05 -3.33
C GLY A 194 -3.55 -3.52 -3.71
N GLY A 195 -4.54 -4.20 -3.14
CA GLY A 195 -4.87 -5.59 -3.45
C GLY A 195 -5.98 -5.69 -4.50
N THR A 196 -7.17 -6.10 -4.08
CA THR A 196 -8.37 -6.11 -4.91
C THR A 196 -9.06 -4.75 -4.88
N VAL A 197 -9.09 -4.04 -6.00
CA VAL A 197 -9.51 -2.63 -6.04
C VAL A 197 -11.01 -2.44 -6.27
N ALA A 198 -11.65 -3.38 -6.96
CA ALA A 198 -13.06 -3.35 -7.32
C ALA A 198 -13.50 -4.70 -7.90
N HIS A 199 -14.82 -4.88 -8.03
CA HIS A 199 -15.44 -5.91 -8.85
C HIS A 199 -16.84 -5.49 -9.31
N ALA A 200 -17.34 -6.12 -10.37
CA ALA A 200 -18.73 -6.01 -10.77
C ALA A 200 -19.36 -7.37 -11.09
N PHE A 201 -20.65 -7.50 -10.79
CA PHE A 201 -21.41 -8.68 -11.15
C PHE A 201 -21.80 -8.66 -12.64
N PHE A 202 -21.67 -9.82 -13.27
CA PHE A 202 -22.08 -9.99 -14.67
C PHE A 202 -23.59 -9.77 -14.88
N PRO A 203 -24.03 -9.46 -16.12
CA PRO A 203 -25.46 -9.41 -16.45
C PRO A 203 -26.19 -10.71 -16.07
N GLY A 204 -27.43 -10.59 -15.61
CA GLY A 204 -28.22 -11.74 -15.17
C GLY A 204 -29.63 -11.37 -14.71
N GLU A 205 -30.37 -12.37 -14.23
CA GLU A 205 -31.73 -12.22 -13.70
C GLU A 205 -31.75 -12.03 -12.17
N HIS A 206 -30.59 -12.11 -11.51
CA HIS A 206 -30.45 -11.92 -10.07
C HIS A 206 -30.42 -10.43 -9.71
N HIS A 207 -30.76 -10.11 -8.46
CA HIS A 207 -30.94 -8.73 -8.01
C HIS A 207 -29.63 -7.93 -7.90
N THR A 208 -28.47 -8.60 -7.85
CA THR A 208 -27.14 -7.96 -7.88
C THR A 208 -26.54 -7.88 -9.28
N ALA A 209 -27.27 -8.30 -10.33
CA ALA A 209 -26.73 -8.34 -11.68
C ALA A 209 -26.34 -6.93 -12.15
N GLY A 210 -25.09 -6.76 -12.58
CA GLY A 210 -24.56 -5.45 -12.97
C GLY A 210 -24.09 -4.57 -11.82
N ASP A 211 -24.40 -4.90 -10.56
CA ASP A 211 -23.94 -4.11 -9.42
C ASP A 211 -22.41 -4.11 -9.38
N THR A 212 -21.86 -2.93 -9.12
CA THR A 212 -20.43 -2.63 -9.22
C THR A 212 -19.96 -2.07 -7.89
N HIS A 213 -18.96 -2.73 -7.29
CA HIS A 213 -18.41 -2.38 -6.00
C HIS A 213 -16.97 -1.91 -6.15
N PHE A 214 -16.66 -0.76 -5.55
CA PHE A 214 -15.32 -0.19 -5.48
C PHE A 214 -14.82 -0.27 -4.04
N ASP A 215 -13.55 -0.64 -3.85
CA ASP A 215 -12.96 -0.68 -2.51
C ASP A 215 -12.77 0.74 -1.97
N ASP A 216 -13.50 1.09 -0.91
CA ASP A 216 -13.42 2.38 -0.23
C ASP A 216 -12.17 2.49 0.67
N ASP A 217 -11.36 1.44 0.80
CA ASP A 217 -10.00 1.52 1.34
C ASP A 217 -8.97 2.02 0.32
N GLU A 218 -9.29 2.02 -0.98
CA GLU A 218 -8.39 2.56 -2.01
C GLU A 218 -8.40 4.09 -2.05
N TYR A 219 -7.23 4.65 -2.35
CA TYR A 219 -7.11 6.09 -2.56
C TYR A 219 -7.49 6.46 -4.00
N TRP A 220 -8.80 6.68 -4.21
CA TRP A 220 -9.34 7.07 -5.51
C TRP A 220 -8.87 8.47 -5.93
N THR A 221 -8.35 8.57 -7.14
CA THR A 221 -7.86 9.80 -7.74
C THR A 221 -8.43 9.98 -9.14
N PHE A 222 -8.33 11.19 -9.66
CA PHE A 222 -8.67 11.52 -11.04
C PHE A 222 -7.70 12.57 -11.54
N ARG A 223 -7.03 12.30 -12.68
CA ARG A 223 -6.02 13.20 -13.27
C ARG A 223 -4.95 13.67 -12.26
N SER A 224 -4.58 12.80 -11.32
CA SER A 224 -3.47 13.08 -10.40
C SER A 224 -2.14 12.71 -11.06
N SER A 225 -1.10 13.49 -10.76
CA SER A 225 0.29 13.13 -11.06
C SER A 225 0.87 12.15 -10.04
N ASP A 226 0.13 11.84 -8.96
CA ASP A 226 0.57 10.94 -7.91
C ASP A 226 0.60 9.49 -8.40
N THR A 227 1.72 8.81 -8.22
CA THR A 227 1.91 7.40 -8.61
C THR A 227 1.21 6.41 -7.67
N ASP A 228 0.74 6.89 -6.52
CA ASP A 228 0.29 6.05 -5.40
C ASP A 228 -1.24 5.96 -5.30
N GLY A 229 -1.99 6.61 -6.20
CA GLY A 229 -3.45 6.61 -6.24
C GLY A 229 -4.03 5.71 -7.34
N MET A 230 -5.26 5.25 -7.13
CA MET A 230 -6.02 4.48 -8.13
C MET A 230 -6.87 5.44 -8.97
N ASP A 231 -6.73 5.41 -10.29
CA ASP A 231 -7.53 6.24 -11.17
C ASP A 231 -8.94 5.66 -11.27
N LEU A 232 -9.91 6.38 -10.68
CA LEU A 232 -11.28 5.91 -10.58
C LEU A 232 -11.93 5.69 -11.94
N PHE A 233 -11.55 6.51 -12.93
CA PHE A 233 -12.06 6.38 -14.30
C PHE A 233 -11.57 5.09 -14.96
N ALA A 234 -10.27 4.82 -14.92
CA ALA A 234 -9.70 3.59 -15.47
C ALA A 234 -10.35 2.33 -14.87
N VAL A 235 -10.47 2.28 -13.54
CA VAL A 235 -11.10 1.13 -12.85
C VAL A 235 -12.59 1.06 -13.19
N ALA A 236 -13.32 2.17 -13.19
CA ALA A 236 -14.75 2.16 -13.54
C ALA A 236 -15.01 1.68 -14.97
N VAL A 237 -14.17 2.05 -15.95
CA VAL A 237 -14.30 1.53 -17.32
C VAL A 237 -14.14 0.01 -17.35
N HIS A 238 -13.16 -0.54 -16.61
CA HIS A 238 -12.95 -1.98 -16.47
C HIS A 238 -14.17 -2.67 -15.85
N GLU A 239 -14.61 -2.21 -14.68
CA GLU A 239 -15.71 -2.84 -13.94
C GLU A 239 -17.04 -2.76 -14.71
N PHE A 240 -17.32 -1.64 -15.38
CA PHE A 240 -18.50 -1.59 -16.23
C PHE A 240 -18.42 -2.52 -17.44
N GLY A 241 -17.23 -2.88 -17.89
CA GLY A 241 -17.03 -3.96 -18.85
C GLY A 241 -17.56 -5.30 -18.32
N HIS A 242 -17.32 -5.63 -17.05
CA HIS A 242 -17.91 -6.79 -16.38
C HIS A 242 -19.42 -6.66 -16.22
N ALA A 243 -19.90 -5.49 -15.77
CA ALA A 243 -21.33 -5.22 -15.61
C ALA A 243 -22.12 -5.34 -16.91
N ILE A 244 -21.47 -5.23 -18.08
CA ILE A 244 -22.07 -5.46 -19.40
C ILE A 244 -21.68 -6.79 -20.05
N GLY A 245 -20.92 -7.67 -19.39
CA GLY A 245 -20.75 -9.06 -19.81
C GLY A 245 -19.37 -9.44 -20.35
N LEU A 246 -18.37 -8.56 -20.28
CA LEU A 246 -17.00 -8.87 -20.67
C LEU A 246 -16.26 -9.58 -19.54
N SER A 247 -15.55 -10.66 -19.85
CA SER A 247 -14.63 -11.32 -18.90
C SER A 247 -13.21 -10.76 -19.02
N HIS A 248 -12.34 -11.10 -18.07
CA HIS A 248 -10.91 -10.81 -18.18
C HIS A 248 -10.30 -11.37 -19.47
N ILE A 249 -9.25 -10.70 -19.94
CA ILE A 249 -8.39 -11.14 -21.05
C ILE A 249 -6.93 -10.90 -20.71
N SER A 250 -6.04 -11.72 -21.27
CA SER A 250 -4.59 -11.63 -21.06
C SER A 250 -3.88 -10.57 -21.91
N ALA A 251 -4.61 -9.80 -22.72
CA ALA A 251 -4.03 -8.80 -23.62
C ALA A 251 -3.50 -7.60 -22.82
N THR A 252 -2.21 -7.27 -22.98
CA THR A 252 -1.54 -6.20 -22.22
C THR A 252 -2.25 -4.85 -22.37
N GLU A 253 -2.64 -4.48 -23.57
CA GLU A 253 -3.24 -3.17 -23.83
C GLU A 253 -4.75 -3.11 -23.54
N SER A 254 -5.39 -4.21 -23.13
CA SER A 254 -6.84 -4.25 -22.90
C SER A 254 -7.20 -3.59 -21.57
N ILE A 255 -8.29 -2.82 -21.56
CA ILE A 255 -8.85 -2.30 -20.30
C ILE A 255 -9.38 -3.44 -19.43
N MET A 256 -9.83 -4.54 -20.04
CA MET A 256 -10.32 -5.75 -19.35
C MET A 256 -9.20 -6.69 -18.89
N ARG A 257 -7.94 -6.24 -18.88
CA ARG A 257 -6.86 -6.95 -18.21
C ARG A 257 -7.05 -6.86 -16.70
N PRO A 258 -6.92 -7.96 -15.93
CA PRO A 258 -7.24 -7.94 -14.50
C PRO A 258 -6.35 -7.03 -13.67
N TYR A 259 -5.09 -6.84 -14.07
CA TYR A 259 -4.11 -6.05 -13.33
C TYR A 259 -4.23 -4.56 -13.68
N TYR A 260 -4.27 -3.70 -12.67
CA TYR A 260 -4.32 -2.26 -12.82
C TYR A 260 -3.07 -1.73 -13.54
N GLN A 261 -3.28 -0.89 -14.56
CA GLN A 261 -2.24 -0.42 -15.47
C GLN A 261 -1.93 1.07 -15.33
N GLY A 262 -2.55 1.73 -14.35
CA GLY A 262 -2.44 3.17 -14.15
C GLY A 262 -3.56 3.98 -14.81
N PRO A 263 -3.49 5.32 -14.72
CA PRO A 263 -4.46 6.23 -15.30
C PRO A 263 -4.50 6.15 -16.83
N VAL A 264 -5.70 6.19 -17.41
CA VAL A 264 -5.89 6.10 -18.87
C VAL A 264 -6.04 7.46 -19.57
N GLY A 265 -5.77 8.55 -18.84
CA GLY A 265 -5.76 9.91 -19.37
C GLY A 265 -7.12 10.62 -19.25
N ASP A 266 -7.46 11.42 -20.26
CA ASP A 266 -8.64 12.28 -20.25
C ASP A 266 -9.91 11.49 -20.64
N PRO A 267 -10.96 11.41 -19.78
CA PRO A 267 -12.21 10.71 -20.10
C PRO A 267 -12.88 11.15 -21.40
N LEU A 268 -12.71 12.41 -21.81
CA LEU A 268 -13.31 12.95 -23.04
C LEU A 268 -12.57 12.52 -24.31
N LYS A 269 -11.33 12.03 -24.18
CA LYS A 269 -10.47 11.63 -25.28
C LYS A 269 -10.08 10.16 -25.22
N TYR A 270 -10.49 9.47 -24.16
CA TYR A 270 -10.19 8.07 -23.97
C TYR A 270 -10.86 7.23 -25.05
N ASP A 271 -10.07 6.37 -25.69
CA ASP A 271 -10.53 5.48 -26.73
C ASP A 271 -10.27 4.03 -26.30
N LEU A 272 -11.28 3.17 -26.46
CA LEU A 272 -11.15 1.78 -26.07
C LEU A 272 -10.12 1.06 -26.94
N PRO A 273 -9.28 0.19 -26.35
CA PRO A 273 -8.41 -0.71 -27.10
C PRO A 273 -9.21 -1.57 -28.08
N TYR A 274 -8.58 -1.91 -29.21
CA TYR A 274 -9.24 -2.63 -30.30
C TYR A 274 -9.84 -3.98 -29.86
N GLU A 275 -9.13 -4.72 -29.02
CA GLU A 275 -9.59 -6.01 -28.48
C GLU A 275 -10.89 -5.87 -27.68
N ASP A 276 -11.03 -4.80 -26.90
CA ASP A 276 -12.23 -4.54 -26.09
C ASP A 276 -13.42 -4.16 -26.96
N LYS A 277 -13.18 -3.33 -28.00
CA LYS A 277 -14.18 -2.95 -29.01
C LYS A 277 -14.76 -4.18 -29.72
N VAL A 278 -13.90 -5.07 -30.22
CA VAL A 278 -14.34 -6.27 -30.94
C VAL A 278 -15.18 -7.16 -30.04
N ARG A 279 -14.75 -7.38 -28.80
CA ARG A 279 -15.46 -8.24 -27.84
C ARG A 279 -16.82 -7.66 -27.47
N ILE A 280 -16.92 -6.35 -27.23
CA ILE A 280 -18.22 -5.77 -26.88
C ILE A 280 -19.17 -5.72 -28.08
N TRP A 281 -18.66 -5.51 -29.30
CA TRP A 281 -19.47 -5.59 -30.52
C TRP A 281 -20.02 -7.00 -30.77
N GLN A 282 -19.28 -8.05 -30.41
CA GLN A 282 -19.79 -9.41 -30.47
C GLN A 282 -20.99 -9.63 -29.53
N LEU A 283 -21.10 -8.85 -28.44
CA LEU A 283 -22.20 -8.96 -27.48
C LEU A 283 -23.44 -8.17 -27.91
N TYR A 284 -23.25 -6.90 -28.27
CA TYR A 284 -24.33 -5.92 -28.44
C TYR A 284 -24.49 -5.36 -29.86
N GLY A 285 -23.54 -5.64 -30.75
CA GLY A 285 -23.43 -5.04 -32.07
C GLY A 285 -22.75 -3.66 -32.05
N VAL A 286 -22.66 -3.03 -33.21
CA VAL A 286 -22.07 -1.70 -33.41
C VAL A 286 -23.18 -0.65 -33.41
N ARG A 287 -22.91 0.54 -32.86
CA ARG A 287 -23.82 1.68 -32.96
C ARG A 287 -23.88 2.19 -34.41
N GLU A 288 -25.08 2.53 -34.88
CA GLU A 288 -25.30 2.93 -36.29
C GLU A 288 -24.49 4.18 -36.68
N SER A 289 -24.26 5.11 -35.75
CA SER A 289 -23.42 6.31 -35.94
C SER A 289 -21.93 6.02 -36.12
N VAL A 290 -21.45 4.81 -35.79
CA VAL A 290 -20.05 4.37 -35.89
C VAL A 290 -19.87 3.39 -37.06
N SER A 291 -20.95 3.05 -37.78
CA SER A 291 -20.90 2.13 -38.91
C SER A 291 -20.19 2.78 -40.12
N PRO A 292 -19.26 2.08 -40.81
CA PRO A 292 -18.56 2.61 -42.00
C PRO A 292 -19.47 3.00 -43.17
N THR A 293 -20.75 2.64 -43.11
CA THR A 293 -21.80 2.90 -44.10
C THR A 293 -22.71 4.08 -43.75
N ALA A 294 -22.55 4.72 -42.59
CA ALA A 294 -23.41 5.82 -42.16
C ALA A 294 -23.03 7.14 -42.85
N LYS A 295 -24.00 7.73 -43.57
CA LYS A 295 -23.92 9.08 -44.13
C LYS A 295 -24.09 10.07 -42.98
N PRO A 296 -23.33 11.19 -42.92
CA PRO A 296 -23.41 12.09 -41.77
C PRO A 296 -24.73 12.88 -41.83
N GLU A 297 -25.68 12.55 -40.97
CA GLU A 297 -26.78 13.45 -40.62
C GLU A 297 -26.45 14.12 -39.28
N ILE A 298 -26.33 15.44 -39.34
CA ILE A 298 -26.17 16.33 -38.19
C ILE A 298 -27.55 16.42 -37.53
N SER A 299 -27.76 15.75 -36.41
CA SER A 299 -28.88 16.03 -35.51
C SER A 299 -28.36 16.80 -34.30
N ASN A 300 -28.82 18.05 -34.18
CA ASN A 300 -28.71 18.83 -32.95
C ASN A 300 -29.61 18.17 -31.90
N ALA A 301 -29.01 17.55 -30.89
CA ALA A 301 -29.69 17.16 -29.67
C ALA A 301 -29.12 18.04 -28.54
N ASP A 302 -30.02 18.70 -27.81
CA ASP A 302 -29.71 19.53 -26.65
C ASP A 302 -28.80 18.79 -25.66
N ASP A 303 -27.68 19.43 -25.38
CA ASP A 303 -26.56 18.88 -24.64
C ASP A 303 -26.70 19.26 -23.16
N ASP A 304 -27.46 18.47 -22.39
CA ASP A 304 -27.50 18.57 -20.93
C ASP A 304 -26.53 17.53 -20.32
N HIS A 305 -25.26 17.65 -20.71
CA HIS A 305 -24.16 16.86 -20.14
C HIS A 305 -23.67 17.50 -18.83
N PRO A 306 -23.42 16.72 -17.75
CA PRO A 306 -22.79 17.26 -16.55
C PRO A 306 -21.38 17.77 -16.88
N ILE A 307 -21.19 19.08 -16.75
CA ILE A 307 -19.93 19.77 -17.02
C ILE A 307 -18.90 19.32 -15.97
N LEU A 308 -17.80 18.70 -16.39
CA LEU A 308 -16.64 18.50 -15.53
C LEU A 308 -16.16 19.89 -15.05
N PRO A 309 -16.00 20.13 -13.74
CA PRO A 309 -15.57 21.45 -13.26
C PRO A 309 -14.18 21.80 -13.82
N ASP A 310 -14.07 22.96 -14.48
CA ASP A 310 -12.80 23.51 -14.95
C ASP A 310 -11.96 24.05 -13.79
N PHE A 311 -10.63 23.90 -13.91
CA PHE A 311 -9.65 24.28 -12.90
C PHE A 311 -9.60 25.80 -12.63
N PRO A 312 -9.35 26.24 -11.38
CA PRO A 312 -8.64 27.49 -11.15
C PRO A 312 -7.13 27.28 -11.37
N GLU A 313 -6.64 27.68 -12.54
CA GLU A 313 -5.21 27.85 -12.80
C GLU A 313 -4.66 29.09 -12.07
N ASN A 314 -4.26 28.95 -10.80
CA ASN A 314 -3.03 29.56 -10.31
C ASN A 314 -2.66 29.08 -8.90
N ARG A 315 -1.52 28.42 -8.85
CA ARG A 315 -0.56 28.29 -7.75
C ARG A 315 -0.97 28.96 -6.43
N SER A 316 -1.34 28.12 -5.47
CA SER A 316 -0.84 28.28 -4.11
C SER A 316 -0.33 26.93 -3.65
N THR A 317 0.95 26.90 -3.31
CA THR A 317 1.60 25.88 -2.49
C THR A 317 0.63 25.40 -1.42
N VAL A 318 0.06 24.20 -1.64
CA VAL A 318 -0.73 23.52 -0.62
C VAL A 318 0.22 23.29 0.55
N PRO A 319 -0.12 23.70 1.79
CA PRO A 319 0.66 23.29 2.93
C PRO A 319 0.63 21.76 2.97
N PHE A 320 1.81 21.12 2.97
CA PHE A 320 1.97 19.72 3.37
C PHE A 320 0.95 19.39 4.46
N ARG A 321 0.19 18.30 4.34
CA ARG A 321 -0.69 17.83 5.43
C ARG A 321 0.19 17.61 6.66
N ARG A 322 0.25 18.62 7.55
CA ARG A 322 1.20 18.68 8.67
C ARG A 322 0.88 17.67 9.78
N ASP A 323 -0.25 16.98 9.70
CA ASP A 323 -0.80 16.20 10.81
C ASP A 323 -0.77 14.66 10.61
N VAL A 324 -0.23 14.16 9.48
CA VAL A 324 -0.02 12.71 9.31
C VAL A 324 1.40 12.38 9.80
N PRO A 325 1.57 11.54 10.85
CA PRO A 325 2.89 11.24 11.36
C PRO A 325 3.70 10.44 10.33
N ASN A 326 4.95 10.82 10.11
CA ASN A 326 5.86 10.09 9.24
C ASN A 326 6.47 8.92 10.00
N ARG A 327 6.25 7.68 9.53
CA ARG A 327 6.75 6.44 10.14
C ARG A 327 8.27 6.43 10.41
N CYS A 328 9.06 7.15 9.60
CA CYS A 328 10.51 7.16 9.70
C CYS A 328 11.06 8.21 10.67
N SER A 329 10.24 9.22 11.04
CA SER A 329 10.68 10.32 11.90
C SER A 329 9.88 10.48 13.19
N THR A 330 8.78 9.74 13.37
CA THR A 330 7.94 9.75 14.57
C THR A 330 8.45 8.80 15.66
N HIS A 331 8.05 9.05 16.91
CA HIS A 331 7.98 8.04 17.96
C HIS A 331 6.56 7.47 18.03
N PHE A 332 6.35 6.44 18.86
CA PHE A 332 5.07 5.74 18.99
C PHE A 332 4.53 5.92 20.41
N ASP A 333 3.21 5.99 20.52
CA ASP A 333 2.51 6.14 21.79
C ASP A 333 2.23 4.79 22.44
N ALA A 334 2.05 3.75 21.62
CA ALA A 334 1.94 2.37 22.07
C ALA A 334 2.41 1.42 20.97
N VAL A 335 2.94 0.27 21.34
CA VAL A 335 3.35 -0.82 20.46
C VAL A 335 2.89 -2.15 21.05
N ALA A 336 1.96 -2.82 20.36
CA ALA A 336 1.32 -4.01 20.88
C ALA A 336 1.35 -5.16 19.88
N GLN A 337 1.62 -6.38 20.37
CA GLN A 337 1.34 -7.60 19.63
C GLN A 337 -0.15 -7.98 19.80
N ILE A 338 -0.85 -8.12 18.68
CA ILE A 338 -2.26 -8.51 18.63
C ILE A 338 -2.42 -9.61 17.58
N ARG A 339 -2.87 -10.79 17.99
CA ARG A 339 -3.11 -11.97 17.14
C ARG A 339 -1.91 -12.41 16.30
N GLY A 340 -0.72 -12.10 16.80
CA GLY A 340 0.56 -12.36 16.15
C GLY A 340 1.03 -11.25 15.20
N GLU A 341 0.27 -10.19 14.98
CA GLU A 341 0.72 -8.98 14.26
C GLU A 341 1.26 -7.95 15.26
N VAL A 342 2.19 -7.06 14.87
CA VAL A 342 2.56 -5.89 15.70
C VAL A 342 1.81 -4.66 15.20
N PHE A 343 1.24 -3.90 16.12
CA PHE A 343 0.65 -2.60 15.86
C PHE A 343 1.51 -1.51 16.50
N PHE A 344 1.89 -0.51 15.71
CA PHE A 344 2.58 0.71 16.15
C PHE A 344 1.60 1.87 16.12
N PHE A 345 1.16 2.35 17.28
CA PHE A 345 0.18 3.42 17.42
C PHE A 345 0.85 4.78 17.58
N ARG A 346 0.30 5.80 16.92
CA ARG A 346 0.75 7.18 17.03
C ARG A 346 -0.38 8.15 16.74
N GLY A 347 -0.72 8.96 17.73
CA GLY A 347 -1.88 9.81 17.73
C GLY A 347 -3.14 9.00 17.43
N LYS A 348 -3.94 9.51 16.49
CA LYS A 348 -5.12 8.82 15.94
C LYS A 348 -4.80 7.74 14.90
N TYR A 349 -3.54 7.39 14.70
CA TYR A 349 -3.06 6.53 13.63
C TYR A 349 -2.34 5.27 14.13
N PHE A 350 -2.18 4.27 13.27
CA PHE A 350 -1.32 3.12 13.52
C PHE A 350 -0.74 2.52 12.23
N TRP A 351 0.37 1.81 12.36
CA TRP A 351 0.90 0.89 11.35
C TRP A 351 0.78 -0.54 11.88
N ARG A 352 0.60 -1.52 11.00
CA ARG A 352 0.62 -2.94 11.40
C ARG A 352 1.63 -3.73 10.58
N LEU A 353 2.27 -4.67 11.26
CA LEU A 353 3.21 -5.62 10.67
C LEU A 353 2.68 -7.03 10.87
N THR A 354 2.82 -7.86 9.85
CA THR A 354 2.46 -9.28 9.94
C THR A 354 3.40 -10.03 10.92
N ARG A 355 3.06 -11.28 11.24
CA ARG A 355 3.88 -12.22 12.04
C ARG A 355 5.35 -12.32 11.59
N ASN A 356 5.62 -12.01 10.33
CA ASN A 356 6.95 -12.09 9.73
C ASN A 356 7.61 -10.71 9.58
N LYS A 357 7.18 -9.74 10.39
CA LYS A 357 7.68 -8.35 10.44
C LYS A 357 7.58 -7.61 9.10
N HIS A 358 6.63 -8.00 8.24
CA HIS A 358 6.35 -7.28 7.01
C HIS A 358 5.33 -6.18 7.29
N LEU A 359 5.72 -4.95 6.99
CA LEU A 359 4.83 -3.79 7.08
C LEU A 359 3.69 -3.94 6.06
N VAL A 360 2.44 -3.93 6.55
CA VAL A 360 1.26 -4.15 5.70
C VAL A 360 0.98 -2.95 4.79
N SER A 361 1.22 -1.73 5.28
CA SER A 361 1.10 -0.50 4.48
C SER A 361 2.15 0.51 4.90
N LEU A 362 2.67 1.26 3.93
CA LEU A 362 3.60 2.37 4.18
C LEU A 362 2.90 3.58 4.81
N GLN A 363 1.60 3.72 4.59
CA GLN A 363 0.78 4.80 5.15
C GLN A 363 0.11 4.36 6.46
N PRO A 364 -0.01 5.26 7.45
CA PRO A 364 -0.72 4.95 8.68
C PRO A 364 -2.22 4.77 8.45
N ALA A 365 -2.80 3.71 9.01
CA ALA A 365 -4.24 3.55 9.14
C ALA A 365 -4.77 4.37 10.34
N GLN A 366 -6.05 4.75 10.34
CA GLN A 366 -6.65 5.44 11.48
C GLN A 366 -7.23 4.46 12.50
N ILE A 367 -6.98 4.70 13.79
CA ILE A 367 -7.38 3.80 14.89
C ILE A 367 -8.88 3.53 14.87
N HIS A 368 -9.71 4.58 14.80
CA HIS A 368 -11.18 4.45 14.87
C HIS A 368 -11.81 3.71 13.68
N ARG A 369 -11.07 3.56 12.57
CA ARG A 369 -11.56 2.86 11.36
C ARG A 369 -11.39 1.35 11.50
N PHE A 370 -10.34 0.94 12.19
CA PHE A 370 -10.05 -0.46 12.46
C PHE A 370 -10.68 -0.92 13.78
N TRP A 371 -10.58 -0.12 14.84
CA TRP A 371 -11.09 -0.41 16.18
C TRP A 371 -12.43 0.32 16.42
N LYS A 372 -13.53 -0.38 16.21
CA LYS A 372 -14.90 0.17 16.30
C LYS A 372 -15.33 0.32 17.76
N GLY A 373 -15.59 1.56 18.18
CA GLY A 373 -16.12 1.87 19.52
C GLY A 373 -15.19 2.69 20.42
N LEU A 374 -13.98 3.00 19.97
CA LEU A 374 -13.17 4.05 20.60
C LEU A 374 -13.77 5.44 20.33
N PRO A 375 -13.55 6.43 21.23
CA PRO A 375 -14.03 7.79 21.02
C PRO A 375 -13.54 8.40 19.70
N LEU A 376 -14.42 9.08 18.94
CA LEU A 376 -14.07 9.70 17.66
C LEU A 376 -13.03 10.83 17.80
N ASN A 377 -12.93 11.41 19.00
CA ASN A 377 -11.98 12.46 19.36
C ASN A 377 -10.75 11.93 20.11
N LEU A 378 -10.46 10.62 20.02
CA LEU A 378 -9.26 10.03 20.61
C LEU A 378 -8.01 10.64 19.95
N ASP A 379 -7.19 11.28 20.76
CA ASP A 379 -5.96 11.96 20.37
C ASP A 379 -4.78 10.99 20.27
N SER A 380 -4.66 10.07 21.23
CA SER A 380 -3.73 8.92 21.22
C SER A 380 -4.24 7.80 22.13
N VAL A 381 -3.53 6.67 22.12
CA VAL A 381 -3.67 5.58 23.12
C VAL A 381 -2.42 5.58 23.99
N ASP A 382 -2.56 5.19 25.26
CA ASP A 382 -1.42 5.19 26.19
C ASP A 382 -0.77 3.82 26.27
N ALA A 383 -1.55 2.73 26.22
CA ALA A 383 -1.02 1.36 26.15
C ALA A 383 -2.06 0.41 25.56
N VAL A 384 -1.61 -0.67 24.93
CA VAL A 384 -2.48 -1.70 24.36
C VAL A 384 -1.87 -3.08 24.59
N TYR A 385 -2.66 -4.07 25.04
CA TYR A 385 -2.20 -5.46 25.12
C TYR A 385 -3.30 -6.47 24.80
N GLU A 386 -2.91 -7.68 24.40
CA GLU A 386 -3.82 -8.81 24.21
C GLU A 386 -3.79 -9.73 25.45
N ARG A 387 -4.97 -10.06 26.00
CA ARG A 387 -5.08 -11.04 27.08
C ARG A 387 -4.87 -12.45 26.56
N THR A 388 -3.99 -13.19 27.23
CA THR A 388 -3.59 -14.54 26.84
C THR A 388 -4.69 -15.59 26.99
N HIS A 389 -5.62 -15.41 27.92
CA HIS A 389 -6.63 -16.42 28.24
C HIS A 389 -7.89 -16.37 27.36
N ASP A 390 -8.28 -15.20 26.85
CA ASP A 390 -9.49 -15.02 26.03
C ASP A 390 -9.24 -14.26 24.71
N HIS A 391 -7.99 -13.91 24.41
CA HIS A 391 -7.58 -13.20 23.19
C HIS A 391 -8.30 -11.86 22.96
N LYS A 392 -8.85 -11.27 24.04
CA LYS A 392 -9.44 -9.94 23.96
C LYS A 392 -8.35 -8.89 24.11
N ILE A 393 -8.54 -7.78 23.40
CA ILE A 393 -7.54 -6.71 23.33
C ILE A 393 -7.98 -5.58 24.24
N VAL A 394 -7.07 -5.06 25.06
CA VAL A 394 -7.35 -4.04 26.05
C VAL A 394 -6.61 -2.76 25.68
N PHE A 395 -7.37 -1.68 25.49
CA PHE A 395 -6.86 -0.35 25.18
C PHE A 395 -6.95 0.53 26.42
N PHE A 396 -5.88 1.27 26.74
CA PHE A 396 -5.83 2.24 27.83
C PHE A 396 -5.71 3.66 27.29
N LYS A 397 -6.48 4.57 27.89
CA LYS A 397 -6.33 6.02 27.70
C LYS A 397 -6.76 6.77 28.96
N GLY A 398 -5.83 7.49 29.56
CA GLY A 398 -6.00 8.16 30.83
C GLY A 398 -6.55 7.21 31.88
N ASP A 399 -7.60 7.61 32.58
CA ASP A 399 -8.20 6.80 33.65
C ASP A 399 -9.19 5.74 33.16
N ARG A 400 -9.23 5.47 31.85
CA ARG A 400 -10.21 4.57 31.23
C ARG A 400 -9.54 3.48 30.41
N TYR A 401 -10.24 2.35 30.33
CA TYR A 401 -9.87 1.25 29.45
C TYR A 401 -11.08 0.71 28.69
N TRP A 402 -10.80 0.13 27.52
CA TRP A 402 -11.76 -0.51 26.64
C TRP A 402 -11.31 -1.94 26.38
N VAL A 403 -12.25 -2.88 26.31
CA VAL A 403 -11.97 -4.27 25.93
C VAL A 403 -12.63 -4.55 24.60
N PHE A 404 -11.85 -5.12 23.70
CA PHE A 404 -12.23 -5.47 22.34
C PHE A 404 -12.33 -6.97 22.18
N LYS A 405 -13.39 -7.40 21.50
CA LYS A 405 -13.48 -8.73 20.91
C LYS A 405 -13.41 -8.55 19.40
N ASP A 406 -12.41 -9.18 18.78
CA ASP A 406 -12.04 -8.86 17.41
C ASP A 406 -11.77 -7.36 17.28
N ASN A 407 -12.49 -6.69 16.39
CA ASN A 407 -12.33 -5.26 16.12
C ASN A 407 -13.44 -4.40 16.75
N ASN A 408 -14.33 -4.96 17.57
CA ASN A 408 -15.45 -4.26 18.18
C ASN A 408 -15.28 -4.16 19.70
N VAL A 409 -15.59 -2.98 20.25
CA VAL A 409 -15.64 -2.80 21.71
C VAL A 409 -16.77 -3.65 22.31
N GLU A 410 -16.49 -4.29 23.43
CA GLU A 410 -17.49 -5.02 24.20
C GLU A 410 -18.47 -4.06 24.89
N GLU A 411 -19.67 -4.53 25.16
CA GLU A 411 -20.69 -3.76 25.86
C GLU A 411 -20.26 -3.45 27.31
N GLY A 412 -20.55 -2.23 27.79
CA GLY A 412 -20.22 -1.79 29.15
C GLY A 412 -18.87 -1.08 29.29
N TYR A 413 -18.12 -0.89 28.21
CA TYR A 413 -16.88 -0.11 28.17
C TYR A 413 -17.12 1.32 27.60
N PRO A 414 -16.30 2.32 27.97
CA PRO A 414 -15.11 2.25 28.82
C PRO A 414 -15.39 2.09 30.31
N ARG A 415 -14.46 1.41 31.00
CA ARG A 415 -14.43 1.22 32.45
C ARG A 415 -13.20 1.91 33.08
N PRO A 416 -13.19 2.18 34.40
CA PRO A 416 -12.08 2.86 35.06
C PRO A 416 -10.88 1.92 35.30
N ILE A 417 -9.65 2.41 35.13
CA ILE A 417 -8.43 1.60 35.36
C ILE A 417 -8.27 1.14 36.82
N SER A 418 -9.00 1.74 37.76
CA SER A 418 -9.09 1.29 39.15
C SER A 418 -9.62 -0.15 39.27
N ASP A 419 -10.32 -0.66 38.25
CA ASP A 419 -10.75 -2.06 38.19
C ASP A 419 -9.55 -3.04 38.21
N PHE A 420 -8.38 -2.62 37.71
CA PHE A 420 -7.13 -3.38 37.79
C PHE A 420 -6.38 -3.14 39.11
N GLY A 421 -6.83 -2.23 39.97
CA GLY A 421 -6.08 -1.77 41.15
C GLY A 421 -4.94 -0.80 40.83
N LEU A 422 -4.97 -0.16 39.65
CA LEU A 422 -3.97 0.81 39.21
C LEU A 422 -4.27 2.22 39.74
N PRO A 423 -3.23 3.05 39.98
CA PRO A 423 -3.42 4.44 40.38
C PRO A 423 -3.97 5.30 39.24
N PRO A 424 -4.65 6.42 39.53
CA PRO A 424 -5.13 7.34 38.50
C PRO A 424 -3.96 7.98 37.72
N GLY A 425 -4.26 8.50 36.54
CA GLY A 425 -3.37 9.18 35.61
C GLY A 425 -2.79 8.28 34.52
N GLY A 426 -3.50 7.22 34.10
CA GLY A 426 -3.05 6.32 33.03
C GLY A 426 -1.83 5.46 33.36
N ILE A 427 -1.35 4.76 32.34
CA ILE A 427 -0.16 3.90 32.35
C ILE A 427 0.67 4.17 31.09
N ASP A 428 1.97 3.89 31.16
CA ASP A 428 2.90 4.17 30.06
C ASP A 428 3.07 2.95 29.14
N ALA A 429 3.01 1.74 29.68
CA ALA A 429 3.17 0.51 28.89
C ALA A 429 2.37 -0.63 29.50
N ALA A 430 1.93 -1.56 28.66
CA ALA A 430 1.24 -2.77 29.10
C ALA A 430 1.57 -3.95 28.19
N PHE A 431 1.95 -5.09 28.77
CA PHE A 431 2.05 -6.31 27.99
C PHE A 431 1.79 -7.56 28.83
N SER A 432 1.23 -8.57 28.17
CA SER A 432 1.13 -9.92 28.71
C SER A 432 2.41 -10.69 28.42
N TRP A 433 3.01 -11.27 29.46
CA TRP A 433 4.19 -12.11 29.30
C TRP A 433 3.78 -13.59 29.21
N ALA A 434 3.93 -14.17 28.02
CA ALA A 434 3.52 -15.55 27.75
C ALA A 434 4.26 -16.61 28.59
N GLN A 435 5.42 -16.30 29.16
CA GLN A 435 6.21 -17.26 29.95
C GLN A 435 5.58 -17.58 31.31
N ASN A 436 4.91 -16.62 31.93
CA ASN A 436 4.27 -16.79 33.24
C ASN A 436 2.78 -16.44 33.25
N ASP A 437 2.21 -16.10 32.10
CA ASP A 437 0.80 -15.80 31.94
C ASP A 437 0.34 -14.66 32.87
N ARG A 438 1.17 -13.63 32.97
CA ARG A 438 0.95 -12.43 33.77
C ARG A 438 1.02 -11.18 32.90
N THR A 439 0.18 -10.21 33.22
CA THR A 439 0.22 -8.89 32.59
C THR A 439 1.01 -7.92 33.44
N TYR A 440 1.90 -7.19 32.79
CA TYR A 440 2.76 -6.19 33.42
C TYR A 440 2.32 -4.81 32.97
N PHE A 441 2.00 -3.94 33.92
CA PHE A 441 1.72 -2.53 33.67
C PHE A 441 2.90 -1.69 34.16
N PHE A 442 3.25 -0.65 33.42
CA PHE A 442 4.33 0.26 33.77
C PHE A 442 3.81 1.69 33.87
N LYS A 443 4.34 2.41 34.84
CA LYS A 443 4.09 3.84 35.01
C LYS A 443 5.29 4.47 35.72
N ASP A 444 5.86 5.50 35.12
CA ASP A 444 7.07 6.17 35.61
C ASP A 444 8.24 5.16 35.79
N ASN A 445 8.67 4.96 37.03
CA ASN A 445 9.71 3.99 37.42
C ASN A 445 9.12 2.79 38.18
N LEU A 446 7.81 2.62 38.15
CA LEU A 446 7.10 1.57 38.85
C LEU A 446 6.49 0.60 37.85
N TYR A 447 6.37 -0.66 38.27
CA TYR A 447 5.64 -1.66 37.52
C TYR A 447 4.74 -2.49 38.44
N TRP A 448 3.69 -3.01 37.85
CA TRP A 448 2.64 -3.82 38.49
C TRP A 448 2.54 -5.15 37.76
N CYS A 449 2.24 -6.21 38.49
CA CYS A 449 1.99 -7.54 37.94
C CYS A 449 0.55 -7.95 38.25
N TYR A 450 -0.21 -8.27 37.21
CA TYR A 450 -1.63 -8.55 37.26
C TYR A 450 -1.91 -9.96 36.74
N ASP A 451 -2.79 -10.67 37.46
CA ASP A 451 -3.31 -11.97 37.06
C ASP A 451 -4.66 -11.77 36.37
N ASP A 452 -4.69 -11.90 35.03
CA ASP A 452 -5.92 -11.74 34.25
C ASP A 452 -6.96 -12.83 34.52
N HIS A 453 -6.56 -14.05 34.93
CA HIS A 453 -7.50 -15.13 35.24
C HIS A 453 -8.22 -14.87 36.56
N GLN A 454 -7.48 -14.39 37.56
CA GLN A 454 -8.04 -14.08 38.88
C GLN A 454 -8.56 -12.64 38.97
N GLN A 455 -8.34 -11.85 37.93
CA GLN A 455 -8.66 -10.42 37.84
C GLN A 455 -8.19 -9.65 39.08
N ARG A 456 -6.93 -9.87 39.48
CA ARG A 456 -6.35 -9.24 40.68
C ARG A 456 -4.89 -8.86 40.51
N MET A 457 -4.50 -7.79 41.19
CA MET A 457 -3.10 -7.41 41.34
C MET A 457 -2.35 -8.41 42.24
N GLU A 458 -1.15 -8.82 41.84
CA GLU A 458 -0.29 -9.68 42.65
C GLU A 458 0.20 -8.97 43.92
N ALA A 459 0.42 -9.74 44.99
CA ALA A 459 0.86 -9.20 46.27
C ALA A 459 2.30 -8.67 46.19
N GLY A 460 2.54 -7.50 46.79
CA GLY A 460 3.88 -6.88 46.84
C GLY A 460 4.19 -5.89 45.72
N TYR A 461 3.22 -5.61 44.85
CA TYR A 461 3.31 -4.57 43.80
C TYR A 461 2.66 -3.24 44.23
N PRO A 462 3.10 -2.09 43.70
CA PRO A 462 4.15 -1.92 42.68
C PRO A 462 5.59 -2.10 43.18
N LEU A 463 6.49 -2.41 42.25
CA LEU A 463 7.94 -2.49 42.47
C LEU A 463 8.68 -1.50 41.57
N GLU A 464 9.90 -1.10 41.93
CA GLU A 464 10.74 -0.24 41.09
C GLU A 464 11.26 -1.01 39.86
N SER A 465 11.22 -0.37 38.68
CA SER A 465 11.50 -1.01 37.39
C SER A 465 12.99 -1.26 37.10
N THR A 466 13.86 -1.25 38.11
CA THR A 466 15.31 -1.45 37.96
C THR A 466 15.74 -2.90 37.70
N LEU A 467 14.79 -3.82 37.47
CA LEU A 467 15.10 -5.23 37.22
C LEU A 467 15.83 -5.47 35.89
N TRP A 468 15.58 -4.65 34.88
CA TRP A 468 16.05 -4.91 33.52
C TRP A 468 17.38 -4.18 33.24
N LYS A 469 18.49 -4.90 33.28
CA LYS A 469 19.82 -4.32 33.02
C LYS A 469 19.94 -3.89 31.56
N GLY A 470 20.30 -2.62 31.35
CA GLY A 470 20.50 -2.04 30.02
C GLY A 470 19.24 -1.47 29.37
N ILE A 471 18.08 -1.53 30.05
CA ILE A 471 16.83 -0.91 29.59
C ILE A 471 16.67 0.47 30.24
N PRO A 472 16.31 1.52 29.49
CA PRO A 472 16.08 2.84 30.06
C PRO A 472 14.83 2.86 30.97
N SER A 473 14.84 3.71 32.00
CA SER A 473 13.63 4.03 32.78
C SER A 473 12.63 4.83 31.94
N GLN A 474 11.33 4.83 32.28
CA GLN A 474 10.26 5.49 31.51
C GLN A 474 10.21 5.02 30.05
N LEU A 475 9.58 3.88 29.83
CA LEU A 475 9.39 3.27 28.52
C LEU A 475 8.15 3.85 27.83
N ASP A 476 8.17 3.86 26.50
CA ASP A 476 6.99 4.25 25.71
C ASP A 476 6.07 3.04 25.49
N ASP A 477 6.61 1.84 25.32
CA ASP A 477 5.84 0.59 25.43
C ASP A 477 6.78 -0.63 25.55
N ALA A 478 6.20 -1.81 25.75
CA ALA A 478 6.87 -3.09 25.62
C ALA A 478 5.93 -4.13 25.01
N THR A 479 6.46 -5.07 24.22
CA THR A 479 5.66 -6.21 23.74
C THR A 479 6.51 -7.46 23.60
N HIS A 480 5.88 -8.62 23.80
CA HIS A 480 6.48 -9.90 23.41
C HIS A 480 6.33 -10.11 21.90
N TRP A 481 7.08 -11.07 21.35
CA TRP A 481 6.97 -11.47 19.95
C TRP A 481 7.01 -12.99 19.76
N SER A 482 6.65 -13.44 18.55
CA SER A 482 6.61 -14.85 18.16
C SER A 482 7.97 -15.54 18.17
N ASP A 483 9.08 -14.80 18.17
CA ASP A 483 10.43 -15.35 18.35
C ASP A 483 10.80 -15.62 19.82
N GLY A 484 9.86 -15.39 20.74
CA GLY A 484 10.03 -15.61 22.18
C GLY A 484 10.75 -14.48 22.91
N ALA A 485 11.18 -13.44 22.22
CA ALA A 485 11.84 -12.28 22.83
C ALA A 485 10.84 -11.21 23.29
N THR A 486 11.24 -10.42 24.28
CA THR A 486 10.53 -9.22 24.72
C THR A 486 11.23 -7.99 24.15
N TYR A 487 10.45 -7.09 23.57
CA TYR A 487 10.92 -5.87 22.93
C TYR A 487 10.44 -4.66 23.74
N PHE A 488 11.37 -3.81 24.13
CA PHE A 488 11.10 -2.58 24.88
C PHE A 488 11.33 -1.37 23.98
N PHE A 489 10.43 -0.40 23.99
CA PHE A 489 10.43 0.74 23.09
C PHE A 489 10.60 2.04 23.86
N LYS A 490 11.46 2.93 23.34
CA LYS A 490 11.62 4.28 23.85
C LYS A 490 12.10 5.23 22.75
N GLY A 491 11.36 6.30 22.52
CA GLY A 491 11.59 7.26 21.46
C GLY A 491 11.58 6.62 20.08
N LYS A 492 12.74 6.62 19.42
CA LYS A 492 12.93 6.06 18.06
C LYS A 492 13.68 4.73 18.07
N GLU A 493 13.93 4.22 19.26
CA GLU A 493 14.82 3.10 19.53
C GLU A 493 14.08 1.99 20.26
N TYR A 494 14.58 0.77 20.10
CA TYR A 494 14.06 -0.39 20.81
C TYR A 494 15.21 -1.27 21.32
N TRP A 495 14.92 -2.03 22.36
CA TRP A 495 15.80 -3.01 22.99
C TRP A 495 15.14 -4.38 22.91
N LYS A 496 15.93 -5.43 22.74
CA LYS A 496 15.46 -6.82 22.72
C LYS A 496 16.04 -7.56 23.91
N VAL A 497 15.21 -8.36 24.56
CA VAL A 497 15.57 -9.25 25.68
C VAL A 497 15.09 -10.65 25.35
N THR A 498 16.02 -11.59 25.20
CA THR A 498 15.73 -13.00 24.86
C THR A 498 15.69 -13.93 26.07
N ASP A 499 16.37 -13.54 27.16
CA ASP A 499 16.73 -14.46 28.24
C ASP A 499 16.06 -14.09 29.57
N SER A 500 15.90 -15.09 30.44
CA SER A 500 15.39 -14.94 31.82
C SER A 500 16.31 -14.10 32.74
N ASN A 501 17.49 -13.69 32.24
CA ASN A 501 18.46 -12.88 32.98
C ASN A 501 18.12 -11.38 32.98
N LEU A 502 17.01 -10.98 32.33
CA LEU A 502 16.47 -9.61 32.35
C LEU A 502 17.51 -8.59 31.88
N GLU A 503 18.32 -8.93 30.86
CA GLU A 503 19.37 -8.07 30.32
C GLU A 503 19.16 -7.84 28.82
N ALA A 504 19.38 -6.60 28.37
CA ALA A 504 19.31 -6.25 26.96
C ALA A 504 20.40 -6.98 26.15
N GLU A 505 20.02 -7.54 25.00
CA GLU A 505 20.94 -8.23 24.10
C GLU A 505 22.06 -7.27 23.62
N SER A 506 23.28 -7.78 23.44
CA SER A 506 24.39 -6.98 22.93
C SER A 506 24.09 -6.46 21.52
N GLY A 507 24.28 -5.15 21.28
CA GLY A 507 23.99 -4.52 19.99
C GLY A 507 22.68 -3.71 19.95
N TYR A 508 21.99 -3.58 21.09
CA TYR A 508 20.86 -2.67 21.29
C TYR A 508 21.29 -1.42 22.10
N PRO A 509 20.64 -0.25 21.91
CA PRO A 509 19.44 -0.01 21.13
C PRO A 509 19.61 -0.10 19.60
N ARG A 510 18.51 -0.42 18.91
CA ARG A 510 18.41 -0.39 17.45
C ARG A 510 17.26 0.52 17.00
N SER A 511 17.29 0.97 15.75
CA SER A 511 16.30 1.93 15.23
C SER A 511 14.99 1.25 14.85
N ILE A 512 13.87 1.73 15.40
CA ILE A 512 12.53 1.25 15.04
C ILE A 512 12.26 1.48 13.55
N ALA A 513 12.54 2.68 13.06
CA ALA A 513 12.30 3.06 11.67
C ALA A 513 13.00 2.14 10.67
N LYS A 514 14.26 1.79 10.94
CA LYS A 514 15.07 0.95 10.07
C LYS A 514 14.64 -0.52 10.08
N ASP A 515 14.45 -1.06 11.28
CA ASP A 515 14.30 -2.51 11.46
C ASP A 515 12.84 -2.99 11.45
N TRP A 516 11.88 -2.11 11.78
CA TRP A 516 10.46 -2.44 11.82
C TRP A 516 9.65 -1.76 10.72
N LEU A 517 10.01 -0.53 10.30
CA LEU A 517 9.17 0.29 9.42
C LEU A 517 9.74 0.50 8.02
N VAL A 518 10.75 -0.30 7.65
CA VAL A 518 11.33 -0.39 6.31
C VAL A 518 11.80 0.98 5.80
N CYS A 519 12.45 1.75 6.67
CA CYS A 519 13.07 3.02 6.31
C CYS A 519 14.55 2.80 5.96
N SER A 520 14.94 3.17 4.73
CA SER A 520 16.35 3.24 4.33
C SER A 520 17.03 4.47 4.96
N ASN A 521 18.35 4.43 5.15
CA ASN A 521 19.10 5.60 5.61
C ASN A 521 18.91 6.78 4.64
N MET A 522 18.00 7.69 4.94
CA MET A 522 17.86 8.98 4.25
C MET A 522 18.38 10.07 5.17
N GLN A 523 19.48 10.70 4.76
CA GLN A 523 19.86 12.01 5.23
C GLN A 523 20.01 12.92 4.01
N ALA A 524 18.89 13.42 3.53
CA ALA A 524 18.72 14.68 2.81
C ALA A 524 17.21 14.87 2.60
N ASP A 525 16.75 16.11 2.68
CA ASP A 525 15.35 16.56 2.53
C ASP A 525 14.43 16.37 3.75
N ALA A 526 14.91 16.87 4.89
CA ALA A 526 14.02 17.58 5.81
C ALA A 526 14.37 19.07 5.75
N PRO A 527 13.42 19.98 5.46
CA PRO A 527 13.67 21.40 5.61
C PRO A 527 13.76 21.74 7.11
N GLU A 528 14.90 22.32 7.50
CA GLU A 528 15.14 22.91 8.81
C GLU A 528 13.97 23.81 9.27
N PRO A 529 13.54 23.74 10.54
CA PRO A 529 12.54 24.65 11.07
C PRO A 529 13.16 26.03 11.24
N ALA A 530 12.79 26.98 10.39
CA ALA A 530 13.24 28.36 10.50
C ALA A 530 12.92 28.95 11.90
N GLU A 531 13.98 29.27 12.64
CA GLU A 531 13.93 30.04 13.88
C GLU A 531 13.23 31.38 13.63
N ARG A 532 12.09 31.59 14.30
CA ARG A 532 11.42 32.90 14.37
C ARG A 532 12.17 33.79 15.36
N SER A 533 13.13 34.57 14.86
CA SER A 533 13.60 35.76 15.56
C SER A 533 12.49 36.82 15.54
N ARG A 534 11.95 37.12 16.73
CA ARG A 534 11.09 38.27 16.99
C ARG A 534 11.95 39.53 16.99
N THR A 535 11.65 40.50 16.14
CA THR A 535 11.69 41.93 16.49
C THR A 535 10.89 42.73 15.46
N GLY A 536 10.17 43.73 15.96
CA GLY A 536 8.96 44.27 15.34
C GLY A 536 9.16 45.32 14.25
N GLY A 537 8.07 45.54 13.52
CA GLY A 537 7.87 46.69 12.63
C GLY A 537 6.39 47.02 12.56
N ARG A 538 5.94 47.98 13.38
CA ARG A 538 4.57 48.49 13.43
C ARG A 538 4.42 49.69 12.48
N SER A 539 3.32 49.68 11.73
CA SER A 539 2.60 50.81 11.12
C SER A 539 3.25 51.57 9.95
N LYS A 540 2.54 51.57 8.81
CA LYS A 540 2.43 52.74 7.95
C LYS A 540 0.99 53.23 8.01
N GLN A 541 0.82 54.47 8.48
CA GLN A 541 -0.34 55.30 8.18
C GLN A 541 0.20 56.71 7.98
N GLY A 542 -0.22 57.36 6.90
CA GLY A 542 0.14 58.75 6.62
C GLY A 542 -0.88 59.38 5.68
N TYR A 543 -1.73 60.22 6.27
CA TYR A 543 -2.32 61.40 5.62
C TYR A 543 -2.24 62.54 6.64
N HIS A 544 -1.61 63.64 6.20
CA HIS A 544 -1.61 65.04 6.65
C HIS A 544 -2.03 65.41 8.10
N ASP A 545 -1.19 66.15 8.84
CA ASP A 545 -1.21 67.62 8.83
C ASP A 545 0.00 68.27 9.55
N GLU A 546 0.31 69.50 9.13
CA GLU A 546 1.15 70.57 9.70
C GLU A 546 2.08 70.33 10.91
N SER A 547 3.37 70.70 10.76
CA SER A 547 3.91 71.96 11.31
C SER A 547 5.46 72.02 11.27
N ARG A 548 5.93 73.26 11.11
CA ARG A 548 7.30 73.76 10.92
C ARG A 548 8.23 73.52 12.11
N SER A 549 9.51 73.27 11.82
CA SER A 549 10.68 74.12 12.18
C SER A 549 11.97 73.37 11.82
N GLU A 550 12.73 73.84 10.84
CA GLU A 550 14.09 74.42 11.02
C GLU A 550 15.00 73.52 11.89
N SER A 551 16.06 72.91 11.39
CA SER A 551 17.22 73.56 10.78
C SER A 551 18.25 72.50 10.35
N GLU A 552 18.84 72.72 9.17
CA GLU A 552 20.28 72.67 8.83
C GLU A 552 21.20 71.54 9.33
N VAL A 553 22.19 71.02 8.59
CA VAL A 553 22.71 71.12 7.21
C VAL A 553 23.95 70.19 7.16
N CYS A 554 24.39 69.81 5.94
CA CYS A 554 25.67 69.22 5.50
C CYS A 554 25.80 67.68 5.62
N SER A 555 25.82 66.88 4.54
CA SER A 555 26.52 66.92 3.23
C SER A 555 27.95 66.36 3.24
N CYS A 556 28.22 65.58 2.17
CA CYS A 556 29.52 65.15 1.62
C CYS A 556 30.15 63.92 2.31
N THR A 557 30.73 62.91 1.64
CA THR A 557 31.21 62.76 0.24
C THR A 557 31.56 61.30 -0.04
N SER A 558 31.58 60.96 -1.33
CA SER A 558 32.12 59.75 -1.96
C SER A 558 33.64 59.77 -2.14
N SER A 559 34.28 58.60 -2.10
CA SER A 559 35.57 58.25 -2.77
C SER A 559 35.94 56.81 -2.40
N SER A 560 35.86 55.80 -3.28
CA SER A 560 36.73 55.43 -4.43
C SER A 560 37.90 54.50 -4.06
N SER A 561 38.06 53.48 -4.92
CA SER A 561 39.26 52.68 -5.27
C SER A 561 39.87 51.71 -4.25
N ASP A 562 39.90 50.40 -4.60
CA ASP A 562 41.14 49.70 -5.00
C ASP A 562 40.90 48.26 -5.49
N LEU A 563 41.67 47.85 -6.52
CA LEU A 563 41.88 46.51 -7.11
C LEU A 563 43.39 46.19 -6.96
N PRO A 564 43.94 45.03 -7.39
CA PRO A 564 43.65 43.58 -7.21
C PRO A 564 44.87 42.90 -6.49
N PRO A 565 45.18 41.56 -6.52
CA PRO A 565 45.61 40.82 -7.73
C PRO A 565 45.31 39.29 -7.79
N CYS A 566 45.36 38.76 -9.02
CA CYS A 566 45.63 37.35 -9.34
C CYS A 566 47.14 37.12 -9.44
N THR A 567 47.63 35.95 -8.98
CA THR A 567 48.66 35.04 -9.57
C THR A 567 49.50 34.35 -8.49
N SER A 568 49.56 33.01 -8.50
CA SER A 568 50.75 32.25 -8.91
C SER A 568 50.67 30.75 -8.58
N LEU A 569 51.22 29.98 -9.50
CA LEU A 569 51.44 28.53 -9.54
C LEU A 569 52.27 28.00 -8.35
N ARG A 570 52.09 26.70 -8.01
CA ARG A 570 53.21 25.74 -7.92
C ARG A 570 52.76 24.27 -8.05
N LEU A 571 53.53 23.52 -8.85
CA LEU A 571 53.52 22.07 -9.09
C LEU A 571 54.14 21.27 -7.93
N CYS A 572 53.69 20.01 -7.76
CA CYS A 572 54.45 18.76 -7.54
C CYS A 572 53.39 17.66 -7.30
N GLY A 573 53.33 16.49 -7.95
CA GLY A 573 54.37 15.60 -8.46
C GLY A 573 54.50 14.41 -7.50
N GLY A 574 54.05 13.20 -7.88
CA GLY A 574 54.21 12.01 -7.03
C GLY A 574 53.52 10.74 -7.51
N LEU A 575 54.07 10.12 -8.57
CA LEU A 575 53.93 8.71 -8.91
C LEU A 575 54.79 7.87 -7.94
N VAL A 576 54.31 6.72 -7.46
CA VAL A 576 55.19 5.63 -6.97
C VAL A 576 54.59 4.26 -7.33
N LEU A 577 55.24 3.60 -8.30
CA LEU A 577 55.34 2.15 -8.51
C LEU A 577 56.05 1.46 -7.34
N VAL A 578 55.97 0.11 -7.24
CA VAL A 578 57.02 -0.87 -6.82
C VAL A 578 56.33 -2.09 -6.17
N THR A 579 56.69 -3.37 -6.33
CA THR A 579 57.44 -4.20 -7.30
C THR A 579 57.23 -5.65 -6.85
N LEU A 580 57.41 -6.59 -7.79
CA LEU A 580 57.67 -8.01 -7.56
C LEU A 580 58.86 -8.30 -6.62
N TRP A 581 58.82 -9.47 -5.98
CA TRP A 581 60.00 -10.31 -5.69
C TRP A 581 59.74 -11.77 -6.12
N THR A 582 60.83 -12.44 -6.49
CA THR A 582 60.96 -13.60 -7.37
C THR A 582 61.51 -14.87 -6.67
N ALA A 583 61.51 -15.98 -7.44
CA ALA A 583 62.32 -17.23 -7.37
C ALA A 583 61.55 -18.48 -6.87
N VAL A 584 61.22 -19.50 -7.68
CA VAL A 584 61.96 -20.41 -8.63
C VAL A 584 62.77 -21.51 -7.94
N LEU A 585 62.33 -22.76 -8.14
CA LEU A 585 63.09 -24.03 -8.24
C LEU A 585 62.11 -25.07 -8.83
N VAL A 586 62.13 -25.39 -10.13
CA VAL A 586 63.07 -26.23 -10.91
C VAL A 586 63.07 -27.70 -10.46
N HIS A 587 62.31 -28.55 -11.16
CA HIS A 587 62.81 -29.66 -12.00
C HIS A 587 61.64 -30.56 -12.48
N GLY A 588 61.62 -30.88 -13.78
CA GLY A 588 61.22 -32.20 -14.27
C GLY A 588 62.41 -32.79 -15.04
N PRO A 589 62.29 -33.92 -15.76
CA PRO A 589 61.32 -35.02 -15.69
C PRO A 589 62.00 -36.40 -15.52
N LEU A 590 61.20 -37.45 -15.33
CA LEU A 590 61.42 -38.82 -15.85
C LEU A 590 60.07 -39.53 -15.98
#